data_AF-A0A2H3DDA1-F1
#
_entry.id   AF-A0A2H3DDA1-F1
#
_cell.length_a   1.000
_cell.length_b   1.000
_cell.length_c   1.000
_cell.angle_alpha   90.00
_cell.angle_beta   90.00
_cell.angle_gamma   90.00
#
_symmetry.space_group_name_H-M   'P 1'
#
loop_
_entity.id
_entity.type
_entity.pdbx_description
1 polymer ?
#
loop_
_entity_poly.entity_id
_entity_poly.type
_entity_poly.pdbx_seq_one_letter_code
_entity_poly.pdbx_strand_id
1 'polypeptide(L)'
;MLELRKKMGALGETMDAAQRREYERVVDDVKILKHEMEVVISYQFAMAVQDAEDEIAKCKDSQQSETLLRELGAELEDIKLEMLQLFGEDSAAYRLLVGKQKLVTHRLTDMMLFRFLLSTLFWLGILSPFLLWFYLC
;
A
#
# COMPACT_ATOMS: atom_id res chain seq x y z
N MET A 1 2.38 15.11 -23.43
CA MET A 1 3.78 14.76 -23.12
C MET A 1 4.74 14.97 -24.31
N LEU A 2 4.45 14.42 -25.51
CA LEU A 2 5.36 14.53 -26.67
C LEU A 2 5.57 15.98 -27.17
N GLU A 3 4.50 16.77 -27.24
CA GLU A 3 4.59 18.20 -27.61
C GLU A 3 5.31 19.05 -26.58
N LEU A 4 5.15 18.74 -25.29
CA LEU A 4 5.83 19.44 -24.20
C LEU A 4 7.34 19.18 -24.28
N ARG A 5 7.74 17.93 -24.52
CA ARG A 5 9.14 17.53 -24.73
C ARG A 5 9.75 18.20 -25.98
N LYS A 6 8.99 18.33 -27.07
CA LYS A 6 9.41 19.09 -28.26
C LYS A 6 9.57 20.59 -27.99
N LYS A 7 8.63 21.20 -27.26
CA LYS A 7 8.70 22.62 -26.88
C LYS A 7 9.86 22.91 -25.93
N MET A 8 10.14 22.03 -24.97
CA MET A 8 11.31 22.13 -24.09
C MET A 8 12.63 21.94 -24.86
N GLY A 9 12.67 21.03 -25.85
CA GLY A 9 13.82 20.87 -26.74
C GLY A 9 14.12 22.13 -27.55
N ALA A 10 13.09 22.76 -28.13
CA ALA A 10 13.22 24.03 -28.85
C ALA A 10 13.62 25.21 -27.93
N LEU A 11 13.14 25.21 -26.68
CA LEU A 11 13.52 26.23 -25.69
C LEU A 11 15.03 26.16 -25.38
N GLY A 12 15.59 24.95 -25.26
CA GLY A 12 17.02 24.73 -25.04
C GLY A 12 17.94 25.18 -26.19
N GLU A 13 17.40 25.39 -27.40
CA GLU A 13 18.14 25.98 -28.53
C GLU A 13 18.16 27.51 -28.49
N THR A 14 17.19 28.13 -27.82
CA THR A 14 17.08 29.60 -27.68
C THR A 14 17.73 30.17 -26.43
N MET A 15 18.13 29.32 -25.48
CA MET A 15 18.73 29.73 -24.20
C MET A 15 20.20 30.09 -24.37
N ASP A 16 20.63 31.17 -23.73
CA ASP A 16 22.05 31.47 -23.62
C ASP A 16 22.79 30.45 -22.74
N ALA A 17 24.13 30.47 -22.78
CA ALA A 17 24.95 29.49 -22.05
C ALA A 17 24.78 29.56 -20.51
N ALA A 18 24.43 30.72 -19.95
CA ALA A 18 24.18 30.86 -18.52
C ALA A 18 22.79 30.32 -18.15
N GLN A 19 21.76 30.63 -18.95
CA GLN A 19 20.40 30.11 -18.81
C GLN A 19 20.37 28.59 -18.94
N ARG A 20 21.13 28.02 -19.87
CA ARG A 20 21.22 26.56 -20.05
C ARG A 20 21.80 25.86 -18.82
N ARG A 21 22.87 26.41 -18.23
CA ARG A 21 23.47 25.87 -16.98
C ARG A 21 22.54 26.00 -15.78
N GLU A 22 21.75 27.07 -15.72
CA GLU A 22 20.76 27.25 -14.67
C GLU A 22 19.62 26.24 -14.82
N TYR A 23 19.13 26.04 -16.04
CA TYR A 23 18.12 25.02 -16.34
C TYR A 23 18.60 23.60 -16.01
N GLU A 24 19.84 23.26 -16.37
CA GLU A 24 20.44 21.96 -16.02
C GLU A 24 20.51 21.76 -14.51
N ARG A 25 20.94 22.78 -13.75
CA ARG A 25 20.94 22.75 -12.28
C ARG A 25 19.54 22.53 -11.70
N VAL A 26 18.55 23.31 -12.16
CA VAL A 26 17.15 23.15 -11.71
C VAL A 26 16.61 21.75 -12.03
N VAL A 27 16.91 21.21 -13.21
CA VAL A 27 16.51 19.84 -13.58
C VAL A 27 17.14 18.81 -12.66
N ASP A 28 18.41 18.98 -12.28
CA ASP A 28 19.08 18.07 -11.37
C ASP A 28 18.58 18.20 -9.93
N ASP A 29 18.34 19.42 -9.44
CA ASP A 29 17.72 19.68 -8.14
C ASP A 29 16.32 19.04 -8.06
N VAL A 30 15.52 19.14 -9.12
CA VAL A 30 14.20 18.50 -9.19
C VAL A 30 14.31 16.97 -9.14
N LYS A 31 15.34 16.37 -9.75
CA LYS A 31 15.55 14.91 -9.66
C LYS A 31 15.94 14.49 -8.24
N ILE A 32 16.81 15.25 -7.59
CA ILE A 32 17.23 15.00 -6.21
C ILE A 32 16.02 15.09 -5.29
N LEU A 33 15.25 16.17 -5.39
CA LEU A 33 14.04 16.35 -4.59
C LEU A 33 13.02 15.22 -4.81
N LYS A 34 12.81 14.82 -6.08
CA LYS A 34 11.94 13.69 -6.41
C LYS A 34 12.41 12.42 -5.70
N HIS A 35 13.71 12.14 -5.70
CA HIS A 35 14.27 10.97 -5.03
C HIS A 35 14.11 11.03 -3.50
N GLU A 36 14.39 12.18 -2.88
CA GLU A 36 14.19 12.37 -1.44
C GLU A 36 12.73 12.16 -1.02
N MET A 37 11.79 12.68 -1.82
CA MET A 37 10.36 12.46 -1.58
C MET A 37 9.97 10.98 -1.75
N GLU A 38 10.52 10.26 -2.74
CA GLU A 38 10.30 8.81 -2.88
C GLU A 38 10.75 8.06 -1.61
N VAL A 39 11.89 8.44 -1.04
CA VAL A 39 12.43 7.83 0.19
C VAL A 39 11.52 8.12 1.39
N VAL A 40 11.12 9.38 1.59
CA VAL A 40 10.28 9.79 2.72
C VAL A 40 8.93 9.06 2.69
N ILE A 41 8.26 9.04 1.53
CA ILE A 41 6.95 8.39 1.41
C ILE A 41 7.08 6.87 1.56
N SER A 42 8.15 6.27 1.05
CA SER A 42 8.45 4.84 1.29
C SER A 42 8.67 4.52 2.77
N TYR A 43 9.30 5.43 3.51
CA TYR A 43 9.53 5.29 4.94
C TYR A 43 8.21 5.40 5.73
N GLN A 44 7.37 6.38 5.42
CA GLN A 44 6.04 6.54 6.03
C GLN A 44 5.19 5.27 5.84
N PHE A 45 5.22 4.71 4.64
CA PHE A 45 4.57 3.43 4.35
C PHE A 45 5.09 2.29 5.24
N ALA A 46 6.40 2.16 5.40
CA ALA A 46 6.99 1.12 6.23
C ALA A 46 6.60 1.27 7.72
N MET A 47 6.57 2.52 8.21
CA MET A 47 6.14 2.83 9.58
C MET A 47 4.66 2.51 9.80
N ALA A 48 3.76 2.94 8.91
CA ALA A 48 2.32 2.66 9.03
C ALA A 48 2.03 1.15 9.09
N VAL A 49 2.72 0.36 8.26
CA VAL A 49 2.60 -1.11 8.30
C VAL A 49 3.10 -1.67 9.64
N GLN A 50 4.27 -1.23 10.11
CA GLN A 50 4.86 -1.73 11.35
C GLN A 50 4.00 -1.37 12.57
N ASP A 51 3.54 -0.12 12.66
CA ASP A 51 2.70 0.36 13.76
C ASP A 51 1.38 -0.42 13.81
N ALA A 52 0.76 -0.66 12.65
CA ALA A 52 -0.45 -1.46 12.58
C ALA A 52 -0.21 -2.94 12.93
N GLU A 53 0.92 -3.54 12.50
CA GLU A 53 1.30 -4.90 12.91
C GLU A 53 1.45 -5.00 14.44
N ASP A 54 2.09 -4.02 15.08
CA ASP A 54 2.29 -3.98 16.52
C ASP A 54 0.97 -3.81 17.28
N GLU A 55 0.05 -2.98 16.78
CA GLU A 55 -1.28 -2.81 17.38
C GLU A 55 -2.18 -4.04 17.19
N ILE A 56 -2.12 -4.69 16.03
CA ILE A 56 -2.83 -5.95 15.77
C ILE A 56 -2.31 -7.05 16.70
N ALA A 57 -0.99 -7.13 16.94
CA ALA A 57 -0.40 -8.11 17.84
C ALA A 57 -0.88 -7.95 19.30
N LYS A 58 -1.25 -6.73 19.70
CA LYS A 58 -1.79 -6.43 21.04
C LYS A 58 -3.29 -6.71 21.16
N CYS A 59 -4.00 -6.84 20.04
CA CYS A 59 -5.44 -7.09 20.03
C CYS A 59 -5.78 -8.48 20.56
N LYS A 60 -6.60 -8.51 21.60
CA LYS A 60 -7.20 -9.76 22.14
C LYS A 60 -8.54 -10.08 21.50
N ASP A 61 -9.19 -9.06 20.93
CA ASP A 61 -10.47 -9.17 20.24
C ASP A 61 -10.26 -9.16 18.72
N SER A 62 -10.86 -10.15 18.07
CA SER A 62 -10.90 -10.29 16.61
C SER A 62 -11.58 -9.12 15.90
N GLN A 63 -12.53 -8.42 16.55
CA GLN A 63 -13.21 -7.27 15.94
C GLN A 63 -12.32 -6.02 15.94
N GLN A 64 -11.49 -5.85 16.98
CA GLN A 64 -10.50 -4.77 17.04
C GLN A 64 -9.42 -4.96 15.97
N SER A 65 -8.89 -6.18 15.82
CA SER A 65 -7.88 -6.46 14.80
C SER A 65 -8.43 -6.32 13.37
N GLU A 66 -9.70 -6.70 13.12
CA GLU A 66 -10.36 -6.49 11.83
C GLU A 66 -10.52 -4.99 11.52
N THR A 67 -10.84 -4.17 12.53
CA THR A 67 -10.99 -2.71 12.37
C THR A 67 -9.66 -2.06 12.03
N LEU A 68 -8.59 -2.38 12.78
CA LEU A 68 -7.24 -1.87 12.52
C LEU A 68 -6.71 -2.28 11.13
N LEU A 69 -7.00 -3.51 10.69
CA LEU A 69 -6.61 -3.95 9.35
C LEU A 69 -7.35 -3.18 8.24
N ARG A 70 -8.60 -2.77 8.45
CA ARG A 70 -9.34 -1.93 7.50
C ARG A 70 -8.81 -0.50 7.48
N GLU A 71 -8.48 0.06 8.64
CA GLU A 71 -7.87 1.39 8.76
C GLU A 71 -6.51 1.41 8.05
N LEU A 72 -5.64 0.42 8.32
CA LEU A 72 -4.38 0.25 7.60
C LEU A 72 -4.62 0.13 6.09
N GLY A 73 -5.59 -0.69 5.67
CA GLY A 73 -5.92 -0.85 4.26
C GLY A 73 -6.28 0.46 3.55
N ALA A 74 -7.02 1.34 4.22
CA ALA A 74 -7.38 2.67 3.71
C ALA A 74 -6.16 3.60 3.65
N GLU A 75 -5.36 3.66 4.72
CA GLU A 75 -4.14 4.47 4.76
C GLU A 75 -3.14 4.06 3.67
N LEU A 76 -3.00 2.75 3.42
CA LEU A 76 -2.15 2.26 2.34
C LEU A 76 -2.67 2.63 0.94
N GLU A 77 -3.99 2.71 0.73
CA GLU A 77 -4.55 3.18 -0.55
C GLU A 77 -4.29 4.68 -0.77
N ASP A 78 -4.38 5.49 0.28
CA ASP A 78 -4.10 6.92 0.19
C ASP A 78 -2.62 7.17 -0.16
N ILE A 79 -1.70 6.49 0.53
CA ILE A 79 -0.25 6.58 0.23
C ILE A 79 0.04 6.05 -1.18
N LYS A 80 -0.63 4.98 -1.62
CA LYS A 80 -0.49 4.44 -2.98
C LYS A 80 -0.89 5.47 -4.04
N LEU A 81 -2.01 6.15 -3.83
CA LEU A 81 -2.50 7.16 -4.75
C LEU A 81 -1.52 8.34 -4.84
N GLU A 82 -0.99 8.80 -3.71
CA GLU A 82 -0.01 9.87 -3.66
C GLU A 82 1.27 9.48 -4.41
N MET A 83 1.80 8.26 -4.19
CA MET A 83 2.95 7.75 -4.93
C MET A 83 2.70 7.64 -6.43
N LEU A 84 1.51 7.20 -6.83
CA LEU A 84 1.12 7.09 -8.22
C LEU A 84 1.12 8.47 -8.91
N GLN A 85 0.56 9.48 -8.25
CA GLN A 85 0.47 10.83 -8.79
C GLN A 85 1.85 11.51 -8.89
N LEU A 86 2.71 11.32 -7.89
CA LEU A 86 4.02 11.99 -7.83
C LEU A 86 5.10 11.30 -8.67
N PHE A 87 5.12 9.97 -8.68
CA PHE A 87 6.24 9.20 -9.24
C PHE A 87 5.86 8.31 -10.43
N GLY A 88 4.57 8.00 -10.58
CA GLY A 88 4.05 7.12 -11.63
C GLY A 88 4.22 5.62 -11.32
N GLU A 89 3.54 4.80 -12.12
CA GLU A 89 3.49 3.33 -11.96
C GLU A 89 4.86 2.65 -12.08
N ASP A 90 5.76 3.25 -12.86
CA ASP A 90 7.09 2.69 -13.13
C ASP A 90 8.09 2.92 -12.01
N SER A 91 7.75 3.72 -11.00
CA SER A 91 8.63 3.98 -9.86
C SER A 91 8.85 2.70 -9.04
N ALA A 92 10.10 2.46 -8.65
CA ALA A 92 10.43 1.30 -7.82
C ALA A 92 9.69 1.31 -6.49
N ALA A 93 9.47 2.52 -5.95
CA ALA A 93 8.75 2.76 -4.72
C ALA A 93 7.26 2.38 -4.82
N TYR A 94 6.58 2.78 -5.89
CA TYR A 94 5.18 2.39 -6.14
C TYR A 94 5.04 0.87 -6.31
N ARG A 95 5.93 0.22 -7.07
CA ARG A 95 5.91 -1.25 -7.22
C ARG A 95 6.11 -1.99 -5.90
N LEU A 96 7.04 -1.50 -5.06
CA LEU A 96 7.27 -2.05 -3.73
C LEU A 96 6.02 -1.91 -2.85
N LEU A 97 5.37 -0.74 -2.91
CA LEU A 97 4.16 -0.44 -2.16
C LEU A 97 3.00 -1.36 -2.56
N VAL A 98 2.73 -1.49 -3.87
CA VAL A 98 1.71 -2.42 -4.39
C VAL A 98 2.00 -3.86 -3.95
N GLY A 99 3.27 -4.28 -3.96
CA GLY A 99 3.68 -5.60 -3.50
C GLY A 99 3.39 -5.84 -2.01
N LYS A 100 3.71 -4.87 -1.15
CA LYS A 100 3.45 -4.96 0.30
C LYS A 100 1.96 -4.85 0.62
N GLN A 101 1.21 -4.00 -0.06
CA GLN A 101 -0.24 -3.90 0.10
C GLN A 101 -0.91 -5.26 -0.19
N LYS A 102 -0.50 -5.94 -1.26
CA LYS A 102 -0.99 -7.27 -1.61
C LYS A 102 -0.75 -8.30 -0.50
N LEU A 103 0.39 -8.21 0.21
CA LEU A 103 0.68 -9.06 1.37
C LEU A 103 -0.26 -8.75 2.55
N VAL A 104 -0.52 -7.47 2.83
CA VAL A 104 -1.47 -7.05 3.88
C VAL A 104 -2.88 -7.55 3.56
N THR A 105 -3.36 -7.39 2.31
CA THR A 105 -4.67 -7.90 1.87
C THR A 105 -4.75 -9.43 1.96
N HIS A 106 -3.66 -10.14 1.64
CA HIS A 106 -3.61 -11.59 1.78
C HIS A 106 -3.75 -12.01 3.24
N ARG A 107 -3.03 -11.38 4.17
CA ARG A 107 -3.15 -11.66 5.61
C ARG A 107 -4.55 -11.37 6.15
N LEU A 108 -5.16 -10.29 5.68
CA LEU A 108 -6.57 -9.96 5.93
C LEU A 108 -7.49 -11.11 5.51
N THR A 109 -7.29 -11.60 4.28
CA THR A 109 -8.09 -12.69 3.69
C THR A 109 -7.90 -13.99 4.47
N ASP A 110 -6.66 -14.33 4.86
CA ASP A 110 -6.34 -15.51 5.66
C ASP A 110 -6.97 -15.46 7.05
N MET A 111 -6.94 -14.31 7.73
CA MET A 111 -7.61 -14.12 9.02
C MET A 111 -9.13 -14.29 8.91
N MET A 112 -9.75 -13.72 7.87
CA MET A 112 -11.19 -13.88 7.64
C MET A 112 -11.57 -15.33 7.33
N LEU A 113 -10.79 -16.02 6.49
CA LEU A 113 -10.98 -17.44 6.16
C LEU A 113 -10.82 -18.33 7.39
N PHE A 114 -9.78 -18.12 8.20
CA PHE A 114 -9.58 -18.89 9.42
C PHE A 114 -10.74 -18.71 10.39
N ARG A 115 -11.26 -17.48 10.55
CA ARG A 115 -12.43 -17.19 11.40
C ARG A 115 -13.69 -17.87 10.87
N PHE A 116 -13.92 -17.83 9.56
CA PHE A 116 -15.04 -18.52 8.93
C PHE A 116 -14.97 -20.03 9.17
N LEU A 117 -13.81 -20.64 8.94
CA LEU A 117 -13.57 -22.06 9.16
C LEU A 117 -13.71 -22.45 10.64
N LEU A 118 -13.17 -21.67 11.56
CA LEU A 118 -13.28 -21.94 13.00
C LEU A 118 -14.73 -21.88 13.47
N SER A 119 -15.51 -20.89 13.01
CA SER A 119 -16.94 -20.78 13.30
C SER A 119 -17.74 -21.95 12.71
N THR A 120 -17.43 -22.33 11.47
CA THR A 120 -18.11 -23.44 10.79
C THR A 120 -17.82 -24.77 11.48
N LEU A 121 -16.57 -25.00 11.88
CA LEU A 121 -16.15 -26.20 12.64
C LEU A 121 -16.80 -26.24 14.03
N PHE A 122 -16.91 -25.10 14.70
CA PHE A 122 -17.61 -24.99 15.98
C PHE A 122 -19.09 -25.37 15.85
N TRP A 123 -19.79 -24.83 14.84
CA TRP A 123 -21.19 -25.18 14.57
C TRP A 123 -21.36 -26.64 14.14
N LEU A 124 -20.46 -27.19 13.34
CA LEU A 124 -20.45 -28.61 12.98
C LEU A 124 -20.24 -29.50 14.21
N GLY A 125 -19.35 -29.13 15.12
CA GLY A 125 -19.11 -29.86 16.37
C GLY A 125 -20.31 -29.83 17.32
N ILE A 126 -21.08 -28.74 17.32
CA ILE A 126 -22.29 -28.59 18.14
C ILE A 126 -23.48 -29.30 17.49
N LEU A 127 -23.74 -29.09 16.20
CA LEU A 127 -24.90 -29.72 15.52
C LEU A 127 -24.73 -31.22 15.28
N SER A 128 -23.49 -31.71 15.14
CA SER A 128 -23.18 -33.13 14.93
C SER A 128 -23.90 -34.05 15.93
N PRO A 129 -23.77 -33.86 17.26
CA PRO A 129 -24.48 -34.69 18.23
C PRO A 129 -26.01 -34.53 18.20
N PHE A 130 -26.55 -33.35 17.87
CA PHE A 130 -28.01 -33.16 17.74
C PHE A 130 -28.59 -33.87 16.51
N LEU A 131 -27.87 -33.86 15.38
CA LEU A 131 -28.27 -34.58 14.16
C LEU A 131 -28.14 -36.10 14.32
N LEU A 132 -27.09 -36.56 14.99
CA LEU A 132 -26.91 -37.99 15.34
C LEU A 132 -28.01 -38.49 16.28
N TRP A 133 -28.41 -37.69 17.28
CA TRP A 133 -29.55 -38.03 18.15
C TRP A 133 -30.84 -38.17 17.34
N PHE A 134 -31.12 -37.22 16.44
CA PHE A 134 -32.34 -37.25 15.61
C PHE A 134 -32.41 -38.43 14.64
N TYR A 135 -31.26 -39.00 14.25
CA TYR A 135 -31.18 -40.18 13.38
C TYR A 135 -31.23 -41.51 14.14
N LEU A 136 -30.96 -41.50 15.46
CA LEU A 136 -30.95 -42.68 16.33
C LEU A 136 -32.23 -42.83 17.17
N CYS A 137 -33.07 -41.79 17.24
CA CYS A 137 -34.45 -41.83 17.76
C CYS A 137 -35.45 -42.04 16.61
#